data_AF-A0A2I2L2H3-F1
#
_entry.id   AF-A0A2I2L2H3-F1
#
_cell.length_a   1.000
_cell.length_b   1.000
_cell.length_c   1.000
_cell.angle_alpha   90.00
_cell.angle_beta   90.00
_cell.angle_gamma   90.00
#
_symmetry.space_group_name_H-M   'P 1'
#
loop_
_entity.id
_entity.type
_entity.pdbx_description
1 polymer ?
#
loop_
_entity_poly.entity_id
_entity_poly.type
_entity_poly.pdbx_seq_one_letter_code
_entity_poly.pdbx_strand_id
1 'polypeptide(L)'
;MKTVNVLVVVDVEGALAGSLGDNVYLVDTNKHFGSSGEGQEGLSTACRDGQLVAWNVVPVSPSNDVEIAEFTGQIINDGTCVPKLVSTPDGDYWEGRVEARGTTGYQQYSLVLTMDGSRATFDPWLLIQE
;
A
#
# COMPACT_ATOMS: atom_id res chain seq x y z
N MET A 1 -3.19 -8.60 17.89
CA MET A 1 -2.45 -8.76 16.62
C MET A 1 -1.69 -7.46 16.37
N LYS A 2 -0.44 -7.52 15.90
CA LYS A 2 0.33 -6.30 15.57
C LYS A 2 -0.18 -5.70 14.26
N THR A 3 -0.13 -4.38 14.13
CA THR A 3 -0.34 -3.71 12.84
C THR A 3 0.74 -4.11 11.85
N VAL A 4 0.36 -4.32 10.59
CA VAL A 4 1.30 -4.51 9.48
C VAL A 4 1.55 -3.15 8.84
N ASN A 5 2.75 -2.61 9.03
CA ASN A 5 3.13 -1.37 8.34
C ASN A 5 3.70 -1.72 6.97
N VAL A 6 3.24 -0.99 5.95
CA VAL A 6 3.70 -1.01 4.56
C VAL A 6 4.27 0.37 4.24
N LEU A 7 5.51 0.42 3.77
CA LEU A 7 6.13 1.63 3.26
C LEU A 7 6.21 1.54 1.74
N VAL A 8 5.66 2.54 1.07
CA VAL A 8 5.76 2.76 -0.37
C VAL A 8 6.84 3.81 -0.61
N VAL A 9 7.81 3.49 -1.44
CA VAL A 9 8.93 4.37 -1.81
C VAL A 9 8.86 4.61 -3.30
N VAL A 10 8.91 5.87 -3.72
CA VAL A 10 8.70 6.25 -5.13
C VAL A 10 9.89 7.04 -5.68
N ASP A 11 10.46 6.59 -6.79
CA ASP A 11 11.28 7.43 -7.66
C ASP A 11 10.34 8.31 -8.49
N VAL A 12 10.06 9.52 -7.98
CA VAL A 12 9.08 10.44 -8.59
C VAL A 12 9.56 10.92 -9.96
N GLU A 13 10.85 11.23 -10.12
CA GLU A 13 11.38 11.69 -11.42
C GLU A 13 11.26 10.58 -12.47
N GLY A 14 11.64 9.35 -12.10
CA GLY A 14 11.49 8.17 -12.95
C GLY A 14 10.03 7.88 -13.31
N ALA A 15 9.12 7.95 -12.32
CA ALA A 15 7.69 7.71 -12.51
C ALA A 15 7.05 8.75 -13.44
N LEU A 16 7.42 10.03 -13.33
CA LEU A 16 6.91 11.11 -14.18
C LEU A 16 7.46 11.05 -15.61
N ALA A 17 8.68 10.56 -15.78
CA ALA A 17 9.28 10.34 -17.10
C ALA A 17 8.79 9.05 -17.79
N GLY A 18 8.23 8.11 -17.02
CA GLY A 18 7.88 6.78 -17.49
C GLY A 18 6.63 6.21 -16.81
N SER A 19 6.80 5.08 -16.11
CA SER A 19 5.72 4.33 -15.46
C SER A 19 5.94 4.33 -13.94
N LEU A 20 4.88 4.56 -13.16
CA LEU A 20 4.96 4.42 -11.70
C LEU A 20 5.34 3.00 -11.29
N GLY A 21 4.82 1.98 -11.98
CA GLY A 21 5.06 0.57 -11.63
C GLY A 21 6.53 0.15 -11.65
N ASP A 22 7.29 0.67 -12.62
CA ASP A 22 8.74 0.40 -12.73
C ASP A 22 9.58 1.23 -11.74
N ASN A 23 8.97 2.20 -11.05
CA ASN A 23 9.63 3.21 -10.22
C ASN A 23 9.06 3.27 -8.78
N VAL A 24 8.37 2.21 -8.36
CA VAL A 24 7.80 2.10 -7.01
C VAL A 24 8.29 0.83 -6.32
N TYR A 25 8.56 0.97 -5.03
CA TYR A 25 9.13 -0.08 -4.20
C TYR A 25 8.33 -0.17 -2.91
N LEU A 26 7.97 -1.39 -2.50
CA LEU A 26 7.19 -1.59 -1.29
C LEU A 26 7.91 -2.55 -0.35
N VAL A 27 7.89 -2.22 0.94
CA VAL A 27 8.39 -3.10 2.00
C VAL A 27 7.40 -3.13 3.14
N ASP A 28 7.30 -4.26 3.83
CA ASP A 28 6.45 -4.38 5.00
C ASP A 28 7.12 -5.04 6.22
N THR A 29 6.40 -5.00 7.33
CA THR A 29 6.85 -5.55 8.62
C THR A 29 6.53 -7.04 8.81
N ASN A 30 6.10 -7.71 7.74
CA ASN A 30 5.58 -9.08 7.71
C ASN A 30 6.29 -10.01 6.73
N LYS A 31 7.44 -9.62 6.16
CA LYS A 31 8.33 -10.50 5.39
C LYS A 31 8.50 -11.91 6.00
N HIS A 32 8.82 -12.01 7.29
CA HIS A 32 8.99 -13.31 7.95
C HIS A 32 7.68 -14.11 8.10
N PHE A 33 6.54 -13.43 8.05
CA PHE A 33 5.21 -14.00 8.21
C PHE A 33 4.50 -14.29 6.89
N GLY A 34 5.25 -14.26 5.78
CA GLY A 34 4.78 -14.73 4.47
C GLY A 34 4.54 -13.63 3.45
N SER A 35 4.84 -12.36 3.75
CA SER A 35 4.86 -11.34 2.70
C SER A 35 5.91 -11.67 1.65
N SER A 36 5.62 -11.36 0.39
CA SER A 36 6.51 -11.63 -0.74
C SER A 36 6.48 -10.49 -1.74
N GLY A 37 7.52 -10.36 -2.57
CA GLY A 37 7.63 -9.23 -3.51
C GLY A 37 8.21 -7.95 -2.89
N GLU A 38 8.90 -8.06 -1.75
CA GLU A 38 9.62 -6.94 -1.12
C GLU A 38 10.55 -6.23 -2.11
N GLY A 39 10.42 -4.90 -2.20
CA GLY A 39 11.18 -4.05 -3.12
C GLY A 39 10.70 -4.10 -4.57
N GLN A 40 9.48 -4.58 -4.83
CA GLN A 40 8.83 -4.56 -6.16
C GLN A 40 7.46 -3.87 -6.05
N GLU A 41 6.86 -3.49 -7.19
CA GLU A 41 5.48 -2.95 -7.22
C GLU A 41 4.44 -3.97 -6.74
N GLY A 42 4.67 -5.25 -7.04
CA GLY A 42 3.75 -6.36 -6.77
C GLY A 42 3.90 -6.96 -5.38
N LEU A 43 4.16 -6.15 -4.35
CA LEU A 43 4.20 -6.64 -2.96
C LEU A 43 2.87 -7.30 -2.60
N SER A 44 2.98 -8.51 -2.07
CA SER A 44 1.87 -9.24 -1.45
C SER A 44 2.04 -9.21 0.06
N THR A 45 1.32 -8.31 0.72
CA THR A 45 1.38 -8.14 2.18
C THR A 45 0.59 -9.24 2.88
N ALA A 46 1.27 -10.10 3.62
CA ALA A 46 0.64 -11.15 4.40
C ALA A 46 -0.09 -10.56 5.62
N CYS A 47 -1.38 -10.84 5.73
CA CYS A 47 -2.24 -10.38 6.83
C CYS A 47 -3.30 -11.41 7.18
N ARG A 48 -4.06 -11.16 8.24
CA ARG A 48 -5.17 -12.02 8.70
C ARG A 48 -6.42 -11.21 8.98
N ASP A 49 -7.55 -11.90 9.07
CA ASP A 49 -8.82 -11.29 9.47
C ASP A 49 -8.70 -10.54 10.81
N GLY A 50 -9.29 -9.35 10.87
CA GLY A 50 -9.25 -8.44 11.99
C GLY A 50 -7.93 -7.68 12.19
N GLN A 51 -6.87 -7.96 11.42
CA GLN A 51 -5.60 -7.26 11.52
C GLN A 51 -5.67 -5.85 10.90
N LEU A 52 -4.91 -4.90 11.47
CA LEU A 52 -4.72 -3.57 10.87
C LEU A 52 -3.54 -3.61 9.90
N VAL A 53 -3.71 -2.96 8.76
CA VAL A 53 -2.63 -2.65 7.82
C VAL A 53 -2.56 -1.13 7.68
N ALA A 54 -1.36 -0.58 7.78
CA ALA A 54 -1.09 0.84 7.70
C ALA A 54 -0.09 1.12 6.58
N TRP A 55 -0.42 2.08 5.71
CA TRP A 55 0.37 2.47 4.55
C TRP A 55 0.91 3.88 4.72
N ASN A 56 2.19 4.04 4.42
CA ASN A 56 2.86 5.32 4.25
C ASN A 56 3.51 5.38 2.88
N VAL A 57 3.66 6.59 2.33
CA VAL A 57 4.40 6.83 1.10
C VAL A 57 5.48 7.89 1.33
N VAL A 58 6.65 7.68 0.72
CA VAL A 58 7.74 8.65 0.72
C VAL A 58 8.43 8.67 -0.64
N PRO A 59 8.96 9.83 -1.07
CA PRO A 59 9.77 9.91 -2.27
C PRO A 59 11.20 9.45 -1.96
N VAL A 60 11.92 8.94 -2.96
CA VAL A 60 13.36 8.66 -2.86
C VAL A 60 14.15 9.96 -2.70
N SER A 61 13.80 10.96 -3.52
CA SER A 61 14.41 12.29 -3.43
C SER A 61 13.64 13.15 -2.42
N PRO A 62 14.31 13.84 -1.49
CA PRO A 62 13.65 14.69 -0.51
C PRO A 62 13.05 15.99 -1.09
N SER A 63 13.27 16.27 -2.37
CA SER A 63 12.76 17.48 -3.04
C SER A 63 11.44 17.27 -3.79
N ASN A 64 10.97 16.03 -3.91
CA ASN A 64 9.70 15.72 -4.55
C ASN A 64 8.59 15.56 -3.52
N ASP A 65 7.36 15.78 -3.94
CA ASP A 65 6.17 15.52 -3.15
C ASP A 65 5.47 14.27 -3.68
N VAL A 66 5.07 13.38 -2.77
CA VAL A 66 4.22 12.23 -3.09
C VAL A 66 3.23 11.96 -1.97
N GLU A 67 1.99 11.69 -2.34
CA GLU A 67 0.89 11.42 -1.42
C GLU A 67 0.03 10.26 -1.95
N ILE A 68 -0.50 9.44 -1.03
CA ILE A 68 -1.55 8.48 -1.37
C ILE A 68 -2.87 9.27 -1.43
N ALA A 69 -3.46 9.33 -2.62
CA ALA A 69 -4.70 10.06 -2.82
C ALA A 69 -5.93 9.20 -2.50
N GLU A 70 -5.93 7.94 -2.92
CA GLU A 70 -7.01 7.00 -2.65
C GLU A 70 -6.58 5.54 -2.86
N PHE A 71 -7.41 4.63 -2.36
CA PHE A 71 -7.34 3.20 -2.64
C PHE A 71 -8.52 2.81 -3.53
N THR A 72 -8.26 1.94 -4.50
CA THR A 72 -9.30 1.31 -5.33
C THR A 72 -9.03 -0.19 -5.45
N GLY A 73 -9.85 -0.89 -6.24
CA GLY A 73 -9.67 -2.32 -6.52
C GLY A 73 -10.49 -3.23 -5.60
N GLN A 74 -10.13 -4.51 -5.61
CA GLN A 74 -10.95 -5.57 -5.02
C GLN A 74 -11.16 -5.38 -3.51
N ILE A 75 -10.12 -5.01 -2.75
CA ILE A 75 -10.25 -4.86 -1.28
C ILE A 75 -11.31 -3.82 -0.90
N ILE A 76 -11.51 -2.80 -1.75
CA ILE A 76 -12.48 -1.72 -1.55
C ILE A 76 -13.87 -2.19 -1.98
N ASN A 77 -13.97 -2.77 -3.18
CA ASN A 77 -15.24 -3.22 -3.77
C ASN A 77 -15.92 -4.29 -2.91
N ASP A 78 -15.14 -5.24 -2.40
CA ASP A 78 -15.63 -6.35 -1.57
C ASP A 78 -15.79 -5.94 -0.10
N GLY A 79 -15.32 -4.74 0.27
CA GLY A 79 -15.28 -4.28 1.65
C GLY A 79 -14.32 -5.07 2.55
N THR A 80 -13.40 -5.84 1.95
CA THR A 80 -12.40 -6.66 2.63
C THR A 80 -11.42 -5.80 3.44
N CYS A 81 -11.06 -4.63 2.96
CA CYS A 81 -10.29 -3.65 3.71
C CYS A 81 -10.54 -2.28 3.09
N VAL A 82 -11.03 -1.32 3.88
CA VAL A 82 -11.34 0.04 3.41
C VAL A 82 -10.44 1.03 4.15
N PRO A 83 -9.23 1.33 3.64
CA PRO A 83 -8.30 2.24 4.29
C PRO A 83 -8.88 3.65 4.40
N LYS A 84 -8.50 4.34 5.48
CA LYS A 84 -8.86 5.73 5.74
C LYS A 84 -7.63 6.52 6.14
N LEU A 85 -7.59 7.79 5.76
CA LEU A 85 -6.56 8.72 6.20
C LEU A 85 -6.65 8.91 7.72
N VAL A 86 -5.51 8.79 8.38
CA VAL A 86 -5.29 9.05 9.81
C VAL A 86 -4.23 10.14 9.90
N SER A 87 -4.63 11.30 10.45
CA SER A 87 -3.71 12.41 10.67
C SER A 87 -3.24 12.45 12.12
N THR A 88 -1.93 12.53 12.33
CA THR A 88 -1.30 12.60 13.65
C THR A 88 -0.30 13.76 13.71
N PRO A 89 0.14 14.18 14.92
CA PRO A 89 1.22 15.17 15.02
C PRO A 89 2.53 14.76 14.32
N ASP A 90 2.76 13.46 14.14
CA ASP A 90 3.98 12.91 13.55
C ASP A 90 3.84 12.70 12.02
N GLY A 91 2.67 12.98 11.46
CA GLY A 91 2.36 12.84 10.04
C GLY A 91 1.07 12.08 9.76
N ASP A 92 0.74 12.04 8.48
CA ASP A 92 -0.47 11.41 7.96
C ASP A 92 -0.14 10.05 7.35
N TYR A 93 -0.99 9.06 7.61
CA TYR A 93 -0.88 7.72 7.05
C TYR A 93 -2.26 7.15 6.74
N TRP A 94 -2.33 6.11 5.91
CA TRP A 94 -3.60 5.42 5.64
C TRP A 94 -3.68 4.13 6.46
N GLU A 95 -4.83 3.82 7.06
CA GLU A 95 -5.02 2.60 7.84
C GLU A 95 -6.35 1.93 7.50
N GLY A 96 -6.33 0.60 7.36
CA GLY A 96 -7.51 -0.22 7.16
C GLY A 96 -7.48 -1.47 8.03
N ARG A 97 -8.66 -1.90 8.49
CA ARG A 97 -8.84 -3.22 9.11
C ARG A 97 -9.22 -4.22 8.03
N VAL A 98 -8.54 -5.35 8.03
CA VAL A 98 -8.92 -6.51 7.21
C VAL A 98 -10.19 -7.11 7.82
N GLU A 99 -11.29 -7.10 7.06
CA GLU A 99 -12.57 -7.74 7.34
C GLU A 99 -12.80 -8.85 6.32
N ALA A 100 -12.01 -9.92 6.42
CA ALA A 100 -11.94 -10.99 5.43
C ALA A 100 -13.25 -11.79 5.33
N ARG A 101 -14.02 -11.90 6.42
CA ARG A 101 -15.34 -12.58 6.46
C ARG A 101 -15.30 -14.00 5.87
N GLY A 102 -14.20 -14.72 6.13
CA GLY A 102 -13.96 -16.07 5.61
C GLY A 102 -13.23 -16.13 4.27
N THR A 103 -12.92 -15.00 3.64
CA THR A 103 -12.08 -14.93 2.45
C THR A 103 -10.62 -15.18 2.81
N THR A 104 -9.94 -16.00 2.00
CA THR A 104 -8.50 -16.26 2.11
C THR A 104 -7.84 -16.14 0.73
N GLY A 105 -6.54 -15.91 0.71
CA GLY A 105 -5.76 -15.79 -0.53
C GLY A 105 -5.52 -14.33 -0.94
N TYR A 106 -5.15 -14.16 -2.20
CA TYR A 106 -4.79 -12.86 -2.76
C TYR A 106 -6.03 -11.99 -2.99
N GLN A 107 -5.96 -10.73 -2.56
CA GLN A 107 -6.96 -9.69 -2.80
C GLN A 107 -6.26 -8.47 -3.39
N GLN A 108 -6.63 -8.11 -4.61
CA GLN A 108 -5.98 -7.02 -5.34
C GLN A 108 -6.39 -5.66 -4.78
N TYR A 109 -5.46 -4.71 -4.80
CA TYR A 109 -5.81 -3.30 -4.63
C TYR A 109 -4.90 -2.41 -5.46
N SER A 110 -5.36 -1.20 -5.71
CA SER A 110 -4.55 -0.18 -6.39
C SER A 110 -4.38 1.01 -5.45
N LEU A 111 -3.15 1.51 -5.32
CA LEU A 111 -2.91 2.83 -4.71
C LEU A 111 -2.82 3.87 -5.79
N VAL A 112 -3.67 4.89 -5.71
CA VAL A 112 -3.55 6.07 -6.57
C VAL A 112 -2.67 7.09 -5.84
N LEU A 113 -1.55 7.43 -6.45
CA LEU A 113 -0.60 8.41 -5.92
C LEU A 113 -0.74 9.74 -6.66
N THR A 114 -0.58 10.83 -5.92
CA THR A 114 -0.25 12.14 -6.48
C THR A 114 1.25 12.36 -6.32
N MET A 115 1.95 12.73 -7.40
CA MET A 115 3.40 12.97 -7.46
C MET A 115 3.64 14.30 -8.15
N ASP A 116 4.12 15.31 -7.42
CA ASP A 116 4.29 16.69 -7.91
C ASP A 116 3.06 17.21 -8.72
N GLY A 117 1.85 16.86 -8.26
CA GLY A 117 0.57 17.22 -8.87
C GLY A 117 0.08 16.31 -10.00
N SER A 118 0.89 15.36 -10.48
CA SER A 118 0.47 14.33 -11.46
C SER A 118 -0.06 13.09 -10.76
N ARG A 119 -1.02 12.37 -11.36
CA ARG A 119 -1.59 11.15 -10.78
C ARG A 119 -1.20 9.90 -11.57
N ALA A 120 -0.84 8.86 -10.85
CA ALA A 120 -0.63 7.52 -11.39
C ALA A 120 -1.05 6.45 -10.37
N THR A 121 -1.11 5.19 -10.80
CA THR A 121 -1.53 4.06 -9.96
C THR A 121 -0.67 2.83 -10.23
N PHE A 122 -0.59 1.94 -9.26
CA PHE A 122 0.04 0.62 -9.37
C PHE A 122 -0.70 -0.39 -8.47
N ASP A 123 -0.47 -1.69 -8.69
CA ASP A 123 -1.38 -2.76 -8.24
C ASP A 123 -0.71 -3.84 -7.34
N PRO A 124 -0.58 -3.60 -6.03
CA PRO A 124 -0.16 -4.60 -5.06
C PRO A 124 -1.32 -5.52 -4.59
N TRP A 125 -1.00 -6.41 -3.65
CA TRP A 125 -1.93 -7.42 -3.15
C TRP A 125 -1.91 -7.53 -1.63
N LEU A 126 -3.06 -7.80 -1.02
CA LEU A 126 -3.13 -8.40 0.31
C LEU A 126 -3.17 -9.92 0.16
N LEU A 127 -2.35 -10.64 0.93
CA LEU A 127 -2.40 -12.09 1.05
C LEU A 127 -3.04 -12.44 2.39
N ILE A 128 -4.33 -12.74 2.36
CA ILE A 128 -5.09 -13.08 3.57
C ILE A 128 -4.86 -14.55 3.91
N GLN A 129 -4.24 -14.79 5.06
CA GLN A 129 -3.96 -16.11 5.61
C GLN A 129 -5.04 -16.51 6.63
N GLU A 130 -5.12 -17.83 6.88
CA GLU A 130 -5.94 -18.41 7.95
C GLU A 130 -5.52 -17.95 9.37
#